data_AF-A0A381Y779-F1
#
_entry.id   AF-A0A381Y779-F1
#
_cell.length_a   1.000
_cell.length_b   1.000
_cell.length_c   1.000
_cell.angle_alpha   90.00
_cell.angle_beta   90.00
_cell.angle_gamma   90.00
#
_symmetry.space_group_name_H-M   'P 1'
#
loop_
_entity.id
_entity.type
_entity.pdbx_description
1 polymer ?
#
loop_
_entity_poly.entity_id
_entity_poly.type
_entity_poly.pdbx_seq_one_letter_code
_entity_poly.pdbx_strand_id
1 'polypeptide(L)'
;MLSPAPAVPGCVFLLAVVPWLAIVPTSASGQSVTLERVGEIPGPVEHVRVAGDYAYVSRHTSLTAWDVSNPAAPVRVGAIEFPEEIWGFRIRGDRAYVGANFSGLAIIDISDPASLSVLGSHKTLGQTKIGAVYGDRAVLIDHMEGMVMVDISNEATPTGAGSFFLDGYARDVVTSGKMAYATDSPTGLYVFDLSARGP
;
A
#
# COMPACT_ATOMS: atom_id res chain seq x y z
N MET A 1 14.35 -87.28 3.91
CA MET A 1 15.19 -86.10 3.61
C MET A 1 14.74 -85.51 2.27
N LEU A 2 14.72 -84.18 2.20
CA LEU A 2 14.71 -83.32 1.00
C LEU A 2 13.39 -83.06 0.23
N SER A 3 12.95 -81.81 0.40
CA SER A 3 12.26 -80.90 -0.55
C SER A 3 13.08 -80.67 -1.85
N PRO A 4 12.65 -79.93 -2.90
CA PRO A 4 11.31 -79.60 -3.46
C PRO A 4 11.18 -79.68 -5.03
N ALA A 5 9.92 -79.56 -5.53
CA ALA A 5 9.37 -78.75 -6.67
C ALA A 5 9.88 -78.87 -8.15
N PRO A 6 9.18 -78.31 -9.19
CA PRO A 6 7.79 -77.82 -9.31
C PRO A 6 7.01 -78.28 -10.58
N ALA A 7 5.77 -77.80 -10.69
CA ALA A 7 4.79 -77.94 -11.78
C ALA A 7 4.96 -76.94 -12.95
N VAL A 8 4.31 -77.24 -14.08
CA VAL A 8 3.71 -76.25 -15.02
C VAL A 8 2.46 -76.91 -15.65
N PRO A 9 1.29 -76.24 -15.69
CA PRO A 9 0.83 -75.76 -17.00
C PRO A 9 -0.03 -74.48 -16.99
N GLY A 10 0.18 -73.67 -18.04
CA GLY A 10 -0.87 -73.19 -18.94
C GLY A 10 -1.88 -72.15 -18.42
N CYS A 11 -1.62 -70.88 -18.72
CA CYS A 11 -2.53 -69.75 -18.56
C CYS A 11 -3.79 -69.86 -19.43
N VAL A 12 -4.95 -69.49 -18.87
CA VAL A 12 -6.14 -69.03 -19.62
C VAL A 12 -6.57 -67.69 -19.02
N PHE A 13 -6.63 -66.65 -19.86
CA PHE A 13 -7.01 -65.29 -19.48
C PHE A 13 -8.54 -65.13 -19.48
N LEU A 14 -9.10 -64.71 -18.34
CA LEU A 14 -10.48 -64.22 -18.22
C LEU A 14 -10.45 -62.69 -18.16
N LEU A 15 -11.00 -62.03 -19.19
CA LEU A 15 -11.20 -60.58 -19.21
C LEU A 15 -12.42 -60.22 -18.34
N ALA A 16 -12.19 -59.66 -17.15
CA ALA A 16 -13.23 -59.05 -16.35
C ALA A 16 -13.35 -57.55 -16.73
N VAL A 17 -14.52 -57.15 -17.23
CA VAL A 17 -14.83 -55.74 -17.49
C VAL A 17 -15.29 -55.11 -16.18
N VAL A 18 -14.47 -54.25 -15.59
CA VAL A 18 -14.86 -53.46 -14.42
C VAL A 18 -15.61 -52.22 -14.90
N PRO A 19 -16.87 -51.96 -14.48
CA PRO A 19 -17.58 -50.75 -14.87
C PRO A 19 -16.87 -49.55 -14.23
N TRP A 20 -16.50 -48.57 -15.05
CA TRP A 20 -15.93 -47.33 -14.58
C TRP A 20 -17.00 -46.58 -13.78
N LEU A 21 -16.82 -46.48 -12.46
CA LEU A 21 -17.62 -45.58 -11.63
C LEU A 21 -17.18 -44.15 -11.97
N ALA A 22 -17.93 -43.47 -12.84
CA ALA A 22 -17.70 -42.06 -13.10
C ALA A 22 -18.11 -41.29 -11.83
N ILE A 23 -17.11 -40.84 -11.06
CA ILE A 23 -17.32 -39.79 -10.06
C ILE A 23 -17.72 -38.56 -10.88
N VAL A 24 -19.00 -38.24 -10.90
CA VAL A 24 -19.45 -36.95 -11.43
C VAL A 24 -18.96 -35.91 -10.42
N PRO A 25 -18.02 -35.02 -10.78
CA PRO A 25 -17.67 -33.94 -9.87
C PRO A 25 -18.95 -33.15 -9.61
N THR A 26 -19.37 -33.11 -8.34
CA THR A 26 -20.43 -32.19 -7.92
C THR A 26 -19.86 -30.80 -8.16
N SER A 27 -20.26 -30.17 -9.26
CA SER A 27 -19.91 -28.78 -9.52
C SER A 27 -20.51 -27.97 -8.37
N ALA A 28 -19.66 -27.52 -7.45
CA ALA A 28 -20.02 -26.45 -6.55
C ALA A 28 -20.44 -25.29 -7.44
N SER A 29 -21.73 -24.96 -7.46
CA SER A 29 -22.21 -23.77 -8.13
C SER A 29 -21.57 -22.58 -7.42
N GLY A 30 -20.51 -22.03 -8.00
CA GLY A 30 -19.89 -20.82 -7.49
C GLY A 30 -20.95 -19.73 -7.49
N GLN A 31 -21.37 -19.28 -6.30
CA GLN A 31 -22.16 -18.06 -6.20
C GLN A 31 -21.28 -16.91 -6.70
N SER A 32 -21.71 -16.25 -7.76
CA SER A 32 -21.07 -15.03 -8.23
C SER A 32 -21.26 -13.94 -7.17
N VAL A 33 -20.18 -13.55 -6.51
CA VAL A 33 -20.18 -12.38 -5.63
C VAL A 33 -20.15 -11.14 -6.52
N THR A 34 -21.22 -10.35 -6.47
CA THR A 34 -21.31 -9.07 -7.18
C THR A 34 -21.00 -7.91 -6.24
N LEU A 35 -20.26 -6.91 -6.72
CA LEU A 35 -20.04 -5.67 -5.99
C LEU A 35 -21.31 -4.82 -6.01
N GLU A 36 -21.81 -4.42 -4.84
CA GLU A 36 -22.92 -3.47 -4.70
C GLU A 36 -22.38 -2.10 -4.28
N ARG A 37 -22.80 -1.04 -4.99
CA ARG A 37 -22.44 0.32 -4.63
C ARG A 37 -23.31 0.78 -3.46
N VAL A 38 -22.69 1.04 -2.31
CA VAL A 38 -23.38 1.52 -1.10
C VAL A 38 -23.52 3.05 -1.07
N GLY A 39 -22.52 3.78 -1.55
CA GLY A 39 -22.53 5.25 -1.64
C GLY A 39 -21.34 5.79 -2.42
N GLU A 40 -21.18 7.11 -2.43
CA GLU A 40 -20.11 7.79 -3.17
C GLU A 40 -19.67 9.09 -2.49
N ILE A 41 -18.38 9.44 -2.65
CA ILE A 41 -17.87 10.79 -2.43
C ILE A 41 -17.81 11.45 -3.82
N PRO A 42 -18.51 12.58 -4.05
CA PRO A 42 -18.62 13.16 -5.39
C PRO A 42 -17.31 13.80 -5.88
N GLY A 43 -17.06 13.67 -7.18
CA GLY A 43 -15.95 14.32 -7.89
C GLY A 43 -14.72 13.42 -8.08
N PRO A 44 -13.73 13.89 -8.87
CA PRO A 44 -12.49 13.15 -9.04
C PRO A 44 -11.70 13.20 -7.73
N VAL A 45 -11.30 12.01 -7.26
CA VAL A 45 -10.39 11.83 -6.12
C VAL A 45 -9.17 11.06 -6.60
N GLU A 46 -7.99 11.47 -6.16
CA GLU A 46 -6.71 10.89 -6.61
C GLU A 46 -6.17 9.88 -5.59
N HIS A 47 -6.28 10.21 -4.31
CA HIS A 47 -5.84 9.35 -3.22
C HIS A 47 -6.86 9.33 -2.08
N VAL A 48 -6.98 8.18 -1.41
CA VAL A 48 -7.86 8.00 -0.24
C VAL A 48 -7.14 7.25 0.88
N ARG A 49 -7.34 7.66 2.13
CA ARG A 49 -6.99 6.89 3.33
C ARG A 49 -8.15 6.98 4.32
N VAL A 50 -8.42 5.88 5.01
CA VAL A 50 -9.47 5.79 6.02
C VAL A 50 -8.82 5.67 7.40
N ALA A 51 -9.32 6.43 8.37
CA ALA A 51 -8.94 6.34 9.77
C ALA A 51 -10.19 6.47 10.64
N GLY A 52 -10.56 5.38 11.32
CA GLY A 52 -11.84 5.31 12.03
C GLY A 52 -13.02 5.52 11.08
N ASP A 53 -13.93 6.41 11.48
CA ASP A 53 -15.13 6.77 10.72
C ASP A 53 -14.88 7.87 9.67
N TYR A 54 -13.62 8.25 9.43
CA TYR A 54 -13.29 9.32 8.50
C TYR A 54 -12.49 8.83 7.30
N ALA A 55 -12.90 9.29 6.12
CA ALA A 55 -12.14 9.17 4.88
C ALA A 55 -11.49 10.51 4.55
N TYR A 56 -10.17 10.49 4.38
CA TYR A 56 -9.40 11.61 3.87
C TYR A 56 -9.18 11.37 2.38
N VAL A 57 -9.44 12.37 1.56
CA VAL A 57 -9.30 12.29 0.11
C VAL A 57 -8.55 13.48 -0.43
N SER A 58 -7.61 13.24 -1.35
CA SER A 58 -6.91 14.31 -2.05
C SER A 58 -7.48 14.52 -3.45
N ARG A 59 -7.43 15.78 -3.89
CA ARG A 59 -7.73 16.21 -5.26
C ARG A 59 -6.88 17.43 -5.58
N HIS A 60 -5.94 17.30 -6.50
CA HIS A 60 -4.98 18.35 -6.85
C HIS A 60 -4.29 18.89 -5.58
N THR A 61 -4.54 20.14 -5.20
CA THR A 61 -3.96 20.81 -4.02
C THR A 61 -4.77 20.61 -2.75
N SER A 62 -5.94 19.96 -2.81
CA SER A 62 -6.88 19.90 -1.69
C SER A 62 -6.82 18.55 -0.98
N LEU A 63 -6.70 18.56 0.34
CA LEU A 63 -6.98 17.40 1.19
C LEU A 63 -8.28 17.67 1.94
N THR A 64 -9.26 16.79 1.78
CA THR A 64 -10.58 16.92 2.43
C THR A 64 -10.85 15.73 3.34
N ALA A 65 -11.50 16.00 4.47
CA ALA A 65 -11.95 14.98 5.42
C ALA A 65 -13.46 14.79 5.30
N TRP A 66 -13.89 13.54 5.28
CA TRP A 66 -15.28 13.13 5.14
C TRP A 66 -15.65 12.17 6.27
N ASP A 67 -16.72 12.47 6.99
CA ASP A 67 -17.40 11.50 7.85
C ASP A 67 -18.08 10.45 6.96
N VAL A 68 -17.67 9.19 7.14
CA VAL A 68 -18.16 8.01 6.42
C VAL A 68 -18.78 6.98 7.36
N SER A 69 -19.15 7.38 8.58
CA SER A 69 -19.90 6.54 9.54
C SER A 69 -21.19 5.98 8.93
N ASN A 70 -21.81 6.76 8.04
CA ASN A 70 -22.82 6.28 7.10
C ASN A 70 -22.25 6.24 5.68
N PRO A 71 -21.79 5.08 5.17
CA PRO A 71 -21.18 4.98 3.84
C PRO A 71 -22.15 5.28 2.70
N ALA A 72 -23.47 5.24 2.93
CA ALA A 72 -24.48 5.61 1.95
C ALA A 72 -24.69 7.13 1.84
N ALA A 73 -24.24 7.91 2.83
CA ALA A 73 -24.34 9.36 2.85
C ALA A 73 -23.11 10.01 3.50
N PRO A 74 -21.92 9.97 2.86
CA PRO A 74 -20.73 10.65 3.35
C PRO A 74 -20.92 12.17 3.48
N VAL A 75 -20.33 12.78 4.52
CA VAL A 75 -20.40 14.23 4.75
C VAL A 75 -19.01 14.82 4.84
N ARG A 76 -18.69 15.82 4.01
CA ARG A 76 -17.42 16.55 4.11
C ARG A 76 -17.42 17.42 5.38
N VAL A 77 -16.47 17.17 6.28
CA VAL A 77 -16.37 17.86 7.58
C VAL A 77 -15.22 18.87 7.63
N GLY A 78 -14.17 18.69 6.84
CA GLY A 78 -13.02 19.59 6.86
C GLY A 78 -12.21 19.55 5.57
N ALA A 79 -11.31 20.52 5.42
CA ALA A 79 -10.35 20.56 4.33
C ALA A 79 -9.18 21.50 4.60
N ILE A 80 -8.12 21.26 3.86
CA ILE A 80 -6.94 22.13 3.80
C ILE A 80 -6.40 22.16 2.38
N GLU A 81 -5.91 23.33 1.97
CA GLU A 81 -5.28 23.55 0.67
C GLU A 81 -3.76 23.61 0.79
N PHE A 82 -3.09 23.06 -0.19
CA PHE A 82 -1.64 23.06 -0.34
C PHE A 82 -1.22 24.03 -1.45
N PRO A 83 0.01 24.58 -1.38
CA PRO A 83 0.53 25.41 -2.48
C PRO A 83 0.75 24.62 -3.78
N GLU A 84 0.95 23.31 -3.66
CA GLU A 84 1.34 22.40 -4.74
C GLU A 84 0.47 21.14 -4.74
N GLU A 85 0.46 20.44 -5.88
CA GLU A 85 -0.31 19.21 -6.06
C GLU A 85 0.12 18.10 -5.09
N ILE A 86 -0.86 17.44 -4.47
CA ILE A 86 -0.67 16.30 -3.60
C ILE A 86 -0.45 15.05 -4.46
N TRP A 87 0.74 14.45 -4.34
CA TRP A 87 1.10 13.23 -5.07
C TRP A 87 0.90 11.96 -4.24
N GLY A 88 0.52 12.12 -2.97
CA GLY A 88 0.15 11.05 -2.08
C GLY A 88 0.16 11.47 -0.63
N PHE A 89 -0.47 10.66 0.22
CA PHE A 89 -0.38 10.81 1.65
C PHE A 89 -0.46 9.47 2.41
N ARG A 90 -0.08 9.48 3.67
CA ARG A 90 -0.19 8.37 4.63
C ARG A 90 -0.77 8.88 5.93
N ILE A 91 -1.53 8.04 6.63
CA ILE A 91 -2.07 8.36 7.96
C ILE A 91 -1.40 7.45 9.00
N ARG A 92 -1.03 8.03 10.14
CA ARG A 92 -0.59 7.30 11.33
C ARG A 92 -1.08 8.02 12.58
N GLY A 93 -2.03 7.40 13.29
CA GLY A 93 -2.72 8.05 14.40
C GLY A 93 -3.37 9.34 13.92
N ASP A 94 -3.17 10.43 14.66
CA ASP A 94 -3.77 11.73 14.40
C ASP A 94 -2.95 12.59 13.43
N ARG A 95 -2.18 11.96 12.54
CA ARG A 95 -1.29 12.64 11.60
C ARG A 95 -1.49 12.15 10.19
N ALA A 96 -1.56 13.09 9.25
CA ALA A 96 -1.40 12.82 7.82
C ALA A 96 -0.05 13.37 7.32
N TYR A 97 0.73 12.52 6.68
CA TYR A 97 2.02 12.84 6.07
C TYR A 97 1.80 12.93 4.57
N VAL A 98 1.93 14.13 4.02
CA VAL A 98 1.53 14.48 2.66
C VAL A 98 2.78 14.81 1.85
N GLY A 99 2.98 14.12 0.72
CA GLY A 99 3.97 14.49 -0.28
C GLY A 99 3.30 15.38 -1.33
N ALA A 100 3.79 16.60 -1.49
CA ALA A 100 3.18 17.61 -2.34
C ALA A 100 4.19 18.25 -3.30
N ASN A 101 4.46 17.59 -4.42
CA ASN A 101 5.32 18.07 -5.51
C ASN A 101 6.60 18.76 -4.97
N PHE A 102 6.93 19.98 -5.41
CA PHE A 102 8.10 20.75 -4.97
C PHE A 102 8.00 21.36 -3.56
N SER A 103 6.87 21.19 -2.86
CA SER A 103 6.76 21.55 -1.44
C SER A 103 7.38 20.50 -0.53
N GLY A 104 7.63 19.28 -1.03
CA GLY A 104 8.20 18.19 -0.25
C GLY A 104 7.18 17.53 0.67
N LEU A 105 7.56 17.31 1.93
CA LEU A 105 6.72 16.71 2.97
C LEU A 105 6.01 17.79 3.77
N ALA A 106 4.72 17.60 4.00
CA ALA A 106 3.94 18.32 5.01
C ALA A 106 3.32 17.32 6.00
N ILE A 107 3.29 17.70 7.28
CA ILE A 107 2.68 16.93 8.37
C ILE A 107 1.46 17.69 8.84
N ILE A 108 0.29 17.05 8.77
CA ILE A 108 -1.00 17.64 9.06
C ILE A 108 -1.56 17.00 10.34
N ASP A 109 -2.01 17.83 11.27
CA ASP A 109 -2.84 17.39 12.38
C ASP A 109 -4.24 17.07 11.86
N ILE A 110 -4.67 15.84 12.10
CA ILE A 110 -6.00 15.35 11.74
C ILE A 110 -6.80 14.87 12.96
N SER A 111 -6.36 15.21 14.18
CA SER A 111 -7.04 14.86 15.44
C SER A 111 -8.47 15.39 15.52
N ASP A 112 -8.72 16.55 14.93
CA ASP A 112 -10.05 17.07 14.63
C ASP A 112 -10.26 17.12 13.11
N PRO A 113 -11.03 16.17 12.53
CA PRO A 113 -11.32 16.13 11.09
C PRO A 113 -12.02 17.39 10.57
N ALA A 114 -12.68 18.18 11.42
CA ALA A 114 -13.29 19.45 11.03
C ALA A 114 -12.29 20.62 11.03
N SER A 115 -11.12 20.46 11.65
CA SER A 115 -10.12 21.52 11.86
C SER A 115 -8.70 21.04 11.52
N LEU A 116 -8.48 20.68 10.26
CA LEU A 116 -7.16 20.25 9.76
C LEU A 116 -6.14 21.40 9.82
N SER A 117 -4.90 21.12 10.23
CA SER A 117 -3.84 22.14 10.30
C SER A 117 -2.45 21.59 10.00
N VAL A 118 -1.55 22.41 9.45
CA VAL A 118 -0.15 22.04 9.21
C VAL A 118 0.62 22.14 10.53
N LEU A 119 1.26 21.06 10.95
CA LEU A 119 2.17 21.04 12.11
C LEU A 119 3.59 21.43 11.71
N GLY A 120 4.07 20.89 10.59
CA GLY A 120 5.43 21.12 10.11
C GLY A 120 5.60 20.68 8.66
N SER A 121 6.70 21.09 8.05
CA SER A 121 7.03 20.73 6.67
C SER A 121 8.53 20.63 6.46
N HIS A 122 8.91 19.82 5.47
CA HIS A 122 10.28 19.65 5.02
C HIS A 122 10.32 19.72 3.50
N LYS A 123 10.99 20.76 2.98
CA LYS A 123 11.18 20.95 1.55
C LYS A 123 12.26 20.01 1.03
N THR A 124 11.94 19.32 -0.06
CA THR A 124 12.86 18.51 -0.88
C THR A 124 13.27 19.30 -2.14
N LEU A 125 14.17 18.74 -2.94
CA LEU A 125 14.69 19.40 -4.13
C LEU A 125 13.80 19.19 -5.36
N GLY A 126 13.09 18.07 -5.45
CA GLY A 126 12.31 17.67 -6.61
C GLY A 126 10.81 17.49 -6.34
N GLN A 127 10.17 16.74 -7.23
CA GLN A 127 8.76 16.39 -7.10
C GLN A 127 8.64 15.21 -6.14
N THR A 128 7.95 15.43 -5.03
CA THR A 128 7.93 14.48 -3.93
C THR A 128 6.60 13.77 -3.78
N LYS A 129 6.68 12.45 -3.58
CA LYS A 129 5.58 11.57 -3.18
C LYS A 129 5.96 10.83 -1.90
N ILE A 130 5.04 10.77 -0.95
CA ILE A 130 5.19 9.96 0.27
C ILE A 130 4.82 8.49 0.01
N GLY A 131 5.73 7.59 0.39
CA GLY A 131 5.53 6.15 0.26
C GLY A 131 5.26 5.46 1.59
N ALA A 132 5.99 5.80 2.65
CA ALA A 132 5.83 5.14 3.93
C ALA A 132 6.19 6.02 5.13
N VAL A 133 5.69 5.61 6.30
CA VAL A 133 6.04 6.17 7.61
C VAL A 133 6.37 4.99 8.53
N TYR A 134 7.59 4.95 9.07
CA TYR A 134 8.08 3.87 9.91
C TYR A 134 8.86 4.43 11.10
N GLY A 135 8.38 4.21 12.33
CA GLY A 135 8.95 4.86 13.52
C GLY A 135 9.07 6.37 13.28
N ASP A 136 10.16 7.01 13.70
CA ASP A 136 10.33 8.45 13.51
C ASP A 136 10.84 8.84 12.11
N ARG A 137 10.48 8.08 11.07
CA ARG A 137 10.95 8.30 9.69
C ARG A 137 9.79 8.35 8.71
N ALA A 138 9.75 9.40 7.90
CA ALA A 138 8.98 9.45 6.66
C ALA A 138 9.90 9.07 5.48
N VAL A 139 9.41 8.21 4.60
CA VAL A 139 10.13 7.75 3.40
C VAL A 139 9.41 8.24 2.16
N LEU A 140 10.12 9.07 1.42
CA LEU A 140 9.65 9.77 0.23
C LEU A 140 10.36 9.22 -1.00
N ILE A 141 9.70 9.31 -2.13
CA ILE A 141 10.33 9.31 -3.44
C ILE A 141 10.35 10.74 -3.95
N ASP A 142 11.53 11.20 -4.34
CA ASP A 142 11.78 12.52 -4.92
C ASP A 142 12.47 12.36 -6.27
N HIS A 143 11.99 13.08 -7.29
CA HIS A 143 12.50 12.96 -8.66
C HIS A 143 13.94 13.50 -8.87
N MET A 144 14.50 14.24 -7.91
CA MET A 144 15.87 14.78 -7.99
C MET A 144 16.80 14.14 -6.96
N GLU A 145 16.26 13.68 -5.83
CA GLU A 145 17.04 13.11 -4.73
C GLU A 145 16.95 11.57 -4.63
N GLY A 146 16.04 10.94 -5.38
CA GLY A 146 15.80 9.50 -5.33
C GLY A 146 14.91 9.13 -4.14
N MET A 147 15.33 8.15 -3.34
CA MET A 147 14.64 7.84 -2.08
C MET A 147 15.13 8.79 -0.98
N VAL A 148 14.23 9.58 -0.40
CA VAL A 148 14.56 10.53 0.67
C VAL A 148 13.96 10.06 1.99
N MET A 149 14.74 10.15 3.04
CA MET A 149 14.33 9.87 4.41
C MET A 149 14.30 11.17 5.20
N VAL A 150 13.18 11.42 5.88
CA VAL A 150 12.98 12.59 6.74
C VAL A 150 12.73 12.11 8.16
N ASP A 151 13.50 12.62 9.12
CA ASP A 151 13.27 12.47 10.55
C ASP A 151 12.05 13.30 10.95
N ILE A 152 11.07 12.62 11.55
CA ILE A 152 9.79 13.18 12.01
C ILE A 152 9.60 12.99 13.52
N SER A 153 10.69 12.76 14.28
CA SER A 153 10.66 12.67 15.75
C SER A 153 10.13 13.95 16.40
N ASN A 154 10.37 15.11 15.77
CA ASN A 154 9.65 16.34 16.03
C ASN A 154 8.83 16.74 14.80
N GLU A 155 7.54 16.47 14.85
CA GLU A 155 6.60 16.69 13.75
C GLU A 155 6.38 18.17 13.41
N ALA A 156 6.67 19.08 14.35
CA ALA A 156 6.62 20.53 14.09
C ALA A 156 7.86 21.02 13.31
N THR A 157 8.96 20.28 13.37
CA THR A 157 10.22 20.63 12.71
C THR A 157 10.88 19.39 12.09
N PRO A 158 10.28 18.79 11.05
CA PRO A 158 10.85 17.61 10.38
C PRO A 158 12.17 17.97 9.67
N THR A 159 13.15 17.06 9.70
CA THR A 159 14.50 17.30 9.17
C THR A 159 14.97 16.18 8.25
N GLY A 160 15.79 16.50 7.26
CA GLY A 160 16.34 15.49 6.34
C GLY A 160 17.27 14.54 7.09
N ALA A 161 17.02 13.24 6.97
CA ALA A 161 17.84 12.18 7.58
C ALA A 161 18.83 11.54 6.60
N GLY A 162 18.57 11.68 5.29
CA GLY A 162 19.47 11.21 4.23
C GLY A 162 18.70 10.86 2.95
N SER A 163 19.44 10.61 1.88
CA SER A 163 18.87 10.17 0.60
C SER A 163 19.73 9.09 -0.06
N PHE A 164 19.10 8.31 -0.92
CA PHE A 164 19.76 7.38 -1.82
C PHE A 164 19.28 7.69 -3.23
N PHE A 165 20.21 8.18 -4.06
CA PHE A 165 19.91 8.46 -5.45
C PHE A 165 19.58 7.16 -6.18
N LEU A 166 18.44 7.15 -6.88
CA LEU A 166 17.99 6.04 -7.69
C LEU A 166 18.19 6.46 -9.15
N ASP A 167 19.04 5.72 -9.88
CA ASP A 167 19.54 6.11 -11.20
C ASP A 167 18.45 6.14 -12.30
N GLY A 168 17.31 5.48 -12.06
CA GLY A 168 16.15 5.54 -12.95
C GLY A 168 15.08 6.54 -12.47
N TYR A 169 13.83 6.22 -12.78
CA TYR A 169 12.66 6.93 -12.28
C TYR A 169 12.06 6.16 -11.11
N ALA A 170 12.37 6.61 -9.90
CA ALA A 170 11.72 6.13 -8.71
C ALA A 170 10.20 6.41 -8.79
N ARG A 171 9.36 5.38 -8.61
CA ARG A 171 7.89 5.49 -8.79
C ARG A 171 7.09 5.30 -7.52
N ASP A 172 7.51 4.33 -6.72
CA ASP A 172 6.82 4.00 -5.48
C ASP A 172 7.78 3.37 -4.49
N VAL A 173 7.45 3.56 -3.20
CA VAL A 173 8.10 2.86 -2.11
C VAL A 173 7.04 2.39 -1.12
N VAL A 174 7.12 1.10 -0.78
CA VAL A 174 6.25 0.47 0.21
C VAL A 174 7.08 -0.14 1.32
N THR A 175 6.48 -0.40 2.48
CA THR A 175 7.18 -0.99 3.62
C THR A 175 6.54 -2.29 4.08
N SER A 176 7.38 -3.21 4.55
CA SER A 176 6.98 -4.39 5.31
C SER A 176 7.87 -4.49 6.54
N GLY A 177 7.30 -4.18 7.71
CA GLY A 177 8.06 -3.96 8.93
C GLY A 177 9.12 -2.88 8.72
N LYS A 178 10.38 -3.20 9.06
CA LYS A 178 11.52 -2.28 8.91
C LYS A 178 12.07 -2.17 7.49
N MET A 179 11.58 -2.98 6.54
CA MET A 179 12.12 -2.99 5.19
C MET A 179 11.31 -2.05 4.29
N ALA A 180 12.00 -1.20 3.52
CA ALA A 180 11.42 -0.44 2.43
C ALA A 180 11.80 -1.05 1.07
N TYR A 181 10.83 -1.09 0.16
CA TYR A 181 10.97 -1.64 -1.19
C TYR A 181 10.67 -0.52 -2.17
N ALA A 182 11.70 0.03 -2.80
CA ALA A 182 11.57 1.12 -3.76
C ALA A 182 11.67 0.58 -5.19
N THR A 183 10.72 0.97 -6.03
CA THR A 183 10.74 0.67 -7.47
C THR A 183 11.46 1.79 -8.20
N ASP A 184 12.43 1.41 -9.03
CA ASP A 184 13.20 2.31 -9.85
C ASP A 184 13.23 1.78 -11.29
N SER A 185 12.60 2.50 -12.23
CA SER A 185 12.47 2.03 -13.61
C SER A 185 13.49 2.75 -14.49
N PRO A 186 14.32 2.04 -15.28
CA PRO A 186 14.25 0.60 -15.60
C PRO A 186 15.15 -0.32 -14.74
N THR A 187 15.81 0.20 -13.70
CA THR A 187 16.90 -0.49 -12.98
C THR A 187 16.43 -1.70 -12.16
N GLY A 188 15.30 -1.60 -11.45
CA GLY A 188 14.68 -2.71 -10.72
C GLY A 188 14.01 -2.33 -9.40
N LEU A 189 14.17 -3.21 -8.40
CA LEU A 189 13.64 -3.04 -7.05
C LEU A 189 14.80 -2.97 -6.06
N TYR A 190 14.84 -1.89 -5.28
CA TYR A 190 15.83 -1.68 -4.22
C TYR A 190 15.19 -1.96 -2.87
N VAL A 191 15.98 -2.53 -1.97
CA VAL A 191 15.54 -2.92 -0.63
C VAL A 191 16.41 -2.22 0.41
N PHE A 192 15.78 -1.52 1.35
CA PHE A 192 16.45 -0.72 2.37
C PHE A 192 15.98 -1.14 3.77
N ASP A 193 16.91 -1.17 4.74
CA ASP A 193 16.58 -1.36 6.16
C ASP A 193 16.40 0.01 6.84
N LEU A 194 15.16 0.33 7.20
CA LEU A 194 14.78 1.58 7.86
C LEU A 194 15.14 1.63 9.35
N SER A 195 15.64 0.55 9.94
CA SER A 195 16.18 0.55 11.30
C SER A 195 17.67 0.90 11.35
N ALA A 196 18.37 0.77 10.22
CA ALA A 196 19.76 1.15 10.13
C ALA A 196 19.87 2.67 10.29
N ARG A 197 20.80 3.12 11.15
CA ARG A 197 21.40 4.44 10.99
C ARG A 197 22.34 4.28 9.79
N GLY A 198 22.34 5.22 8.85
CA GLY A 198 23.20 5.14 7.66
C GLY A 198 24.68 4.95 8.01
N PRO A 199 25.55 4.74 7.00
CA PRO A 199 26.99 4.77 7.24
C PRO A 199 27.45 6.07 7.92
#